data_AF-A0A7J5Y0T8-F1
#
_entry.id   AF-A0A7J5Y0T8-F1
#
_cell.length_a   1.000
_cell.length_b   1.000
_cell.length_c   1.000
_cell.angle_alpha   90.00
_cell.angle_beta   90.00
_cell.angle_gamma   90.00
#
_symmetry.space_group_name_H-M   'P 1'
#
loop_
_entity.id
_entity.type
_entity.pdbx_description
1 polymer ?
#
loop_
_entity_poly.entity_id
_entity_poly.type
_entity_poly.pdbx_seq_one_letter_code
_entity_poly.pdbx_strand_id
1 'polypeptide(L)'
;MTPDNTTVYSHPSVCRPAETVPGGGAPAAPDTLWRRYSEFELLRTFLLVTYPYIIIPPLPEKRAEFQWHKLAADNLDPDFVERRRVGLENFLLRVASHPVLSNDKIYFLFLTEEKGWREAVLETGFQDKVDSRLKSLSAMFRVKNPDKRFTAMKQYSDELNTVISQLLRVRARVADRLYGVYKVHGNYGRVFR
;
A
#
# COMPACT_ATOMS: atom_id res chain seq x y z
N MET A 1 48.14 -24.05 30.42
CA MET A 1 48.23 -23.27 29.17
C MET A 1 47.10 -23.72 28.25
N THR A 2 46.37 -22.76 27.69
CA THR A 2 45.09 -22.78 26.93
C THR A 2 44.91 -23.92 25.90
N PRO A 3 43.68 -24.27 25.41
CA PRO A 3 42.57 -23.34 25.15
C PRO A 3 41.12 -23.82 25.36
N ASP A 4 40.23 -22.81 25.29
CA ASP A 4 38.79 -22.84 25.04
C ASP A 4 38.39 -23.66 23.79
N ASN A 5 37.20 -24.29 23.84
CA ASN A 5 36.21 -24.17 22.77
C ASN A 5 34.81 -24.69 23.15
N THR A 6 33.83 -23.79 22.99
CA THR A 6 32.51 -23.97 22.35
C THR A 6 31.49 -24.96 22.93
N THR A 7 30.33 -24.39 23.29
CA THR A 7 28.97 -24.65 22.73
C THR A 7 27.95 -24.90 23.84
N VAL A 8 27.03 -23.95 24.08
CA VAL A 8 25.58 -24.24 24.16
C VAL A 8 24.82 -22.96 23.77
N TYR A 9 24.26 -22.98 22.55
CA TYR A 9 23.06 -22.21 22.23
C TYR A 9 21.85 -23.05 22.62
N SER A 10 20.94 -22.52 23.42
CA SER A 10 19.48 -22.70 23.29
C SER A 10 18.75 -22.02 24.46
N HIS A 11 18.25 -20.80 24.23
CA HIS A 11 17.12 -20.29 25.01
C HIS A 11 15.83 -20.71 24.30
N PRO A 12 14.89 -21.39 24.97
CA PRO A 12 13.59 -21.69 24.40
C PRO A 12 12.68 -20.46 24.51
N SER A 13 12.25 -19.92 23.37
CA SER A 13 11.09 -19.04 23.30
C SER A 13 9.84 -19.87 23.59
N VAL A 14 9.25 -19.63 24.76
CA VAL A 14 8.01 -20.28 25.20
C VAL A 14 6.84 -19.71 24.39
N CYS A 15 6.38 -20.44 23.37
CA CYS A 15 5.06 -20.24 22.78
C CYS A 15 4.03 -20.94 23.68
N ARG A 16 3.17 -20.17 24.31
CA ARG A 16 2.00 -20.67 25.06
C ARG A 16 0.97 -21.19 24.04
N PRO A 17 0.50 -22.45 24.10
CA PRO A 17 -0.62 -22.89 23.30
C PRO A 17 -1.91 -22.39 23.94
N ALA A 18 -2.75 -21.68 23.17
CA ALA A 18 -4.13 -21.41 23.55
C ALA A 18 -4.97 -22.66 23.27
N GLU A 19 -5.66 -23.16 24.28
CA GLU A 19 -6.61 -24.26 24.17
C GLU A 19 -7.78 -23.85 23.24
N THR A 20 -8.04 -24.67 22.23
CA THR A 20 -9.17 -24.50 21.30
C THR A 20 -10.41 -25.17 21.88
N VAL A 21 -11.43 -24.37 22.21
CA VAL A 21 -12.79 -24.86 22.45
C VAL A 21 -13.46 -25.10 21.09
N PRO A 22 -13.99 -26.30 20.77
CA PRO A 22 -14.61 -26.56 19.48
C PRO A 22 -16.10 -26.19 19.52
N GLY A 23 -16.49 -25.16 18.78
CA GLY A 23 -17.90 -24.82 18.59
C GLY A 23 -18.13 -23.80 17.49
N GLY A 24 -18.60 -24.26 16.32
CA GLY A 24 -19.28 -23.41 15.32
C GLY A 24 -18.46 -23.01 14.09
N GLY A 25 -18.37 -23.90 13.10
CA GLY A 25 -18.67 -23.65 11.68
C GLY A 25 -18.10 -22.44 10.93
N ALA A 26 -17.04 -21.77 11.39
CA ALA A 26 -16.27 -20.85 10.55
C ALA A 26 -15.00 -21.58 10.07
N PRO A 27 -14.67 -21.57 8.76
CA PRO A 27 -13.33 -21.97 8.36
C PRO A 27 -12.36 -21.08 9.14
N ALA A 28 -11.47 -21.72 9.91
CA ALA A 28 -10.49 -21.01 10.70
C ALA A 28 -9.71 -20.11 9.74
N ALA A 29 -9.87 -18.80 9.88
CA ALA A 29 -9.08 -17.86 9.10
C ALA A 29 -7.61 -18.22 9.36
N PRO A 30 -6.80 -18.43 8.30
CA PRO A 30 -5.42 -18.81 8.48
C PRO A 30 -4.70 -17.77 9.34
N ASP A 31 -3.94 -18.23 10.34
CA ASP A 31 -3.18 -17.37 11.26
C ASP A 31 -2.22 -16.42 10.52
N THR A 32 -1.84 -16.75 9.27
CA THR A 32 -1.04 -15.89 8.40
C THR A 32 -1.31 -16.19 6.92
N LEU A 33 -1.44 -15.14 6.10
CA LEU A 33 -1.53 -15.24 4.63
C LEU A 33 -0.46 -14.42 3.95
N TRP A 34 0.11 -15.00 2.89
CA TRP A 34 1.11 -14.34 2.06
C TRP A 34 0.46 -13.75 0.81
N ARG A 35 0.71 -12.46 0.56
CA ARG A 35 0.25 -11.74 -0.63
C ARG A 35 1.39 -10.98 -1.29
N ARG A 36 1.56 -11.16 -2.60
CA ARG A 36 2.50 -10.39 -3.43
C ARG A 36 1.91 -9.04 -3.78
N TYR A 37 2.75 -8.03 -4.01
CA TYR A 37 2.30 -6.68 -4.38
C TYR A 37 1.36 -6.67 -5.61
N SER A 38 1.61 -7.50 -6.63
CA SER A 38 0.75 -7.61 -7.81
C SER A 38 -0.66 -8.13 -7.50
N GLU A 39 -0.86 -8.78 -6.36
CA GLU A 39 -2.18 -9.21 -5.87
C GLU A 39 -2.99 -8.03 -5.38
N PHE A 40 -2.34 -7.10 -4.70
CA PHE A 40 -2.97 -5.84 -4.32
C PHE A 40 -3.29 -4.99 -5.57
N GLU A 41 -2.42 -4.99 -6.59
CA GLU A 41 -2.73 -4.34 -7.88
C GLU A 41 -4.01 -4.93 -8.51
N LEU A 42 -4.13 -6.26 -8.54
CA LEU A 42 -5.32 -6.94 -9.06
C LEU A 42 -6.57 -6.60 -8.24
N LEU A 43 -6.51 -6.71 -6.92
CA LEU A 43 -7.63 -6.37 -6.02
C LEU A 43 -8.07 -4.91 -6.20
N ARG A 44 -7.12 -3.97 -6.22
CA ARG A 44 -7.45 -2.55 -6.42
C ARG A 44 -8.10 -2.31 -7.78
N THR A 45 -7.57 -2.95 -8.81
CA THR A 45 -8.11 -2.84 -10.18
C THR A 45 -9.52 -3.39 -10.22
N PHE A 46 -9.76 -4.56 -9.60
CA PHE A 46 -11.08 -5.14 -9.37
C PHE A 46 -12.06 -4.13 -8.74
N LEU A 47 -11.71 -3.57 -7.59
CA LEU A 47 -12.57 -2.63 -6.87
C LEU A 47 -12.88 -1.36 -7.68
N LEU A 48 -11.92 -0.84 -8.46
CA LEU A 48 -12.08 0.37 -9.27
C LEU A 48 -13.12 0.24 -10.38
N VAL A 49 -13.26 -0.94 -10.97
CA VAL A 49 -14.25 -1.18 -12.04
C VAL A 49 -15.58 -1.60 -11.46
N THR A 50 -15.56 -2.43 -10.42
CA THR A 50 -16.78 -2.89 -9.75
C THR A 50 -17.51 -1.74 -9.06
N TYR A 51 -16.76 -0.79 -8.46
CA TYR A 51 -17.31 0.34 -7.72
C TYR A 51 -16.86 1.68 -8.34
N PRO A 52 -17.40 2.04 -9.52
CA PRO A 52 -16.94 3.19 -10.30
C PRO A 52 -17.21 4.55 -9.64
N TYR A 53 -18.09 4.57 -8.64
CA TYR A 53 -18.52 5.75 -7.88
C TYR A 53 -17.82 5.88 -6.52
N ILE A 54 -16.96 4.91 -6.14
CA ILE A 54 -16.21 4.92 -4.89
C ILE A 54 -14.76 5.29 -5.16
N ILE A 55 -14.19 6.15 -4.33
CA ILE A 55 -12.77 6.49 -4.38
C ILE A 55 -11.99 5.33 -3.75
N ILE A 56 -11.39 4.49 -4.60
CA ILE A 56 -10.56 3.38 -4.13
C ILE A 56 -9.19 3.91 -3.69
N PRO A 57 -8.72 3.61 -2.47
CA PRO A 57 -7.42 4.07 -1.97
C PRO A 57 -6.27 3.74 -2.93
N PRO A 58 -5.27 4.63 -3.09
CA PRO A 58 -4.10 4.33 -3.90
C PRO A 58 -3.22 3.28 -3.21
N LEU A 59 -2.52 2.48 -4.02
CA LEU A 59 -1.44 1.62 -3.52
C LEU A 59 -0.16 2.46 -3.39
N PRO A 60 0.76 2.08 -2.48
CA PRO A 60 2.10 2.68 -2.44
C PRO A 60 2.82 2.47 -3.79
N GLU A 61 3.74 3.36 -4.13
CA GLU A 61 4.40 3.35 -5.43
C GLU A 61 5.11 2.03 -5.77
N LYS A 62 5.09 1.70 -7.07
CA LYS A 62 5.75 0.51 -7.61
C LYS A 62 7.28 0.62 -7.57
N ARG A 63 7.82 1.85 -7.58
CA ARG A 63 9.26 2.16 -7.57
C ARG A 63 9.55 3.26 -6.56
N ALA A 64 10.75 3.25 -5.98
CA ALA A 64 11.23 4.31 -5.10
C ALA A 64 11.58 5.56 -5.95
N GLU A 65 10.57 6.33 -6.38
CA GLU A 65 10.78 7.54 -7.17
C GLU A 65 10.97 8.80 -6.31
N PHE A 66 10.88 8.69 -4.99
CA PHE A 66 11.32 9.76 -4.09
C PHE A 66 12.83 9.95 -4.18
N GLN A 67 13.21 10.80 -5.13
CA GLN A 67 14.55 11.33 -5.36
C GLN A 67 15.05 12.07 -4.13
N TRP A 68 15.64 11.36 -3.17
CA TRP A 68 16.61 11.97 -2.28
C TRP A 68 17.94 11.24 -2.22
N HIS A 69 18.02 9.96 -2.59
CA HIS A 69 19.29 9.30 -2.86
C HIS A 69 19.19 8.53 -4.18
N LYS A 70 19.85 9.05 -5.23
CA LYS A 70 20.08 8.36 -6.53
C LYS A 70 21.09 7.21 -6.36
N LEU A 71 20.96 6.41 -5.31
CA LEU A 71 21.81 5.27 -5.03
C LEU A 71 20.89 4.06 -4.91
N ALA A 72 20.77 3.38 -6.05
CA ALA A 72 20.03 2.15 -6.30
C ALA A 72 18.50 2.22 -6.12
N ALA A 73 17.81 2.10 -7.24
CA ALA A 73 16.45 1.58 -7.33
C ALA A 73 16.44 0.08 -6.94
N ASP A 74 16.91 -0.24 -5.74
CA ASP A 74 16.89 -1.60 -5.24
C ASP A 74 15.51 -1.84 -4.61
N ASN A 75 14.75 -2.76 -5.18
CA ASN A 75 13.41 -3.11 -4.67
C ASN A 75 13.49 -3.78 -3.29
N LEU A 76 14.71 -4.07 -2.82
CA LEU A 76 15.02 -4.66 -1.53
C LEU A 76 15.52 -3.64 -0.49
N ASP A 77 15.56 -2.34 -0.82
CA ASP A 77 15.86 -1.29 0.16
C ASP A 77 14.90 -1.42 1.36
N PRO A 78 15.40 -1.64 2.60
CA PRO A 78 14.55 -1.89 3.77
C PRO A 78 13.56 -0.75 4.01
N ASP A 79 13.98 0.50 3.79
CA ASP A 79 13.13 1.67 3.95
C ASP A 79 12.00 1.69 2.91
N PHE A 80 12.28 1.30 1.67
CA PHE A 80 11.26 1.14 0.63
C PHE A 80 10.28 0.00 0.93
N VAL A 81 10.78 -1.15 1.37
CA VAL A 81 9.97 -2.30 1.75
C VAL A 81 9.04 -1.94 2.91
N GLU A 82 9.54 -1.24 3.93
CA GLU A 82 8.71 -0.83 5.06
C GLU A 82 7.67 0.23 4.67
N ARG A 83 8.05 1.25 3.89
CA ARG A 83 7.08 2.23 3.33
C ARG A 83 5.98 1.53 2.52
N ARG A 84 6.34 0.52 1.73
CA ARG A 84 5.38 -0.28 0.98
C ARG A 84 4.49 -1.09 1.91
N ARG A 85 5.05 -1.77 2.92
CA ARG A 85 4.29 -2.55 3.91
C ARG A 85 3.23 -1.68 4.59
N VAL A 86 3.63 -0.52 5.10
CA VAL A 86 2.73 0.47 5.72
C VAL A 86 1.69 0.99 4.72
N GLY A 87 2.07 1.23 3.46
CA GLY A 87 1.14 1.66 2.42
C GLY A 87 0.07 0.61 2.08
N LEU A 88 0.47 -0.66 2.02
CA LEU A 88 -0.44 -1.80 1.78
C LEU A 88 -1.37 -2.02 2.97
N GLU A 89 -0.86 -1.93 4.20
CA GLU A 89 -1.66 -1.98 5.42
C GLU A 89 -2.72 -0.87 5.44
N ASN A 90 -2.32 0.37 5.16
CA ASN A 90 -3.24 1.49 5.05
C ASN A 90 -4.28 1.31 3.94
N PHE A 91 -3.92 0.71 2.80
CA PHE A 91 -4.87 0.36 1.76
C PHE A 91 -5.94 -0.60 2.30
N LEU A 92 -5.54 -1.70 2.94
CA LEU A 92 -6.46 -2.67 3.52
C LEU A 92 -7.36 -2.04 4.58
N LEU A 93 -6.80 -1.27 5.51
CA LEU A 93 -7.56 -0.60 6.56
C LEU A 93 -8.60 0.36 5.99
N ARG A 94 -8.25 1.12 4.94
CA ARG A 94 -9.21 2.03 4.30
C ARG A 94 -10.31 1.28 3.56
N VAL A 95 -9.99 0.18 2.88
CA VAL A 95 -11.00 -0.68 2.25
C VAL A 95 -11.93 -1.27 3.30
N ALA A 96 -11.40 -1.79 4.41
CA ALA A 96 -12.16 -2.32 5.53
C ALA A 96 -13.03 -1.26 6.25
N SER A 97 -12.60 0.00 6.28
CA SER A 97 -13.37 1.09 6.90
C SER A 97 -14.56 1.57 6.05
N HIS A 98 -14.60 1.21 4.76
CA HIS A 98 -15.65 1.67 3.86
C HIS A 98 -16.84 0.70 3.87
N PRO A 99 -18.07 1.15 4.19
CA PRO A 99 -19.22 0.28 4.47
C PRO A 99 -19.63 -0.63 3.30
N VAL A 100 -19.36 -0.21 2.06
CA VAL A 100 -19.62 -1.03 0.88
C VAL A 100 -18.46 -1.97 0.55
N LEU A 101 -17.21 -1.51 0.67
CA LEU A 101 -16.05 -2.28 0.21
C LEU A 101 -15.67 -3.37 1.20
N SER A 102 -15.90 -3.14 2.50
CA SER A 102 -15.66 -4.11 3.57
C SER A 102 -16.50 -5.38 3.44
N ASN A 103 -17.68 -5.26 2.81
CA ASN A 103 -18.63 -6.35 2.58
C ASN A 103 -18.44 -7.02 1.20
N ASP A 104 -17.43 -6.61 0.43
CA ASP A 104 -17.16 -7.20 -0.87
C ASP A 104 -16.62 -8.63 -0.73
N LYS A 105 -17.22 -9.56 -1.47
CA LYS A 105 -16.86 -10.99 -1.42
C LYS A 105 -15.41 -11.24 -1.84
N ILE A 106 -14.93 -10.55 -2.88
CA ILE A 106 -13.55 -10.72 -3.37
C ILE A 106 -12.56 -10.16 -2.36
N TYR A 107 -12.88 -9.02 -1.74
CA TYR A 107 -12.07 -8.49 -0.64
C TYR A 107 -11.97 -9.46 0.54
N PHE A 108 -13.09 -10.07 0.94
CA PHE A 108 -13.10 -11.09 1.99
C PHE A 108 -12.23 -12.31 1.60
N LEU A 109 -12.43 -12.88 0.41
CA LEU A 109 -11.62 -14.01 -0.08
C LEU A 109 -10.13 -13.65 -0.17
N PHE A 110 -9.79 -12.43 -0.56
CA PHE A 110 -8.41 -11.94 -0.56
C PHE A 110 -7.79 -11.98 0.84
N LEU A 111 -8.58 -11.78 1.89
CA LEU A 111 -8.13 -11.80 3.29
C LEU A 111 -8.19 -13.19 3.96
N THR A 112 -8.89 -14.17 3.40
CA THR A 112 -9.10 -15.47 4.05
C THR A 112 -8.58 -16.67 3.28
N GLU A 113 -8.58 -16.63 1.94
CA GLU A 113 -8.28 -17.80 1.11
C GLU A 113 -6.87 -17.76 0.53
N GLU A 114 -6.02 -18.75 0.80
CA GLU A 114 -4.67 -18.78 0.24
C GLU A 114 -4.67 -18.86 -1.31
N LYS A 115 -5.61 -19.62 -1.87
CA LYS A 115 -5.75 -19.92 -3.32
C LYS A 115 -7.20 -19.74 -3.77
N GLY A 116 -7.47 -19.68 -5.07
CA GLY A 116 -8.85 -19.63 -5.60
C GLY A 116 -9.46 -18.23 -5.66
N TRP A 117 -8.98 -17.26 -4.86
CA TRP A 117 -9.54 -15.91 -4.87
C TRP A 117 -9.32 -15.18 -6.20
N ARG A 118 -8.23 -15.48 -6.92
CA ARG A 118 -7.91 -14.87 -8.23
C ARG A 118 -8.86 -15.37 -9.30
N GLU A 119 -9.13 -16.66 -9.29
CA GLU A 119 -10.10 -17.33 -10.15
C GLU A 119 -11.49 -16.73 -9.90
N ALA A 120 -11.88 -16.55 -8.63
CA ALA A 120 -13.12 -15.89 -8.26
C ALA A 120 -13.21 -14.45 -8.78
N VAL A 121 -12.10 -13.69 -8.85
CA VAL A 121 -12.06 -12.36 -9.48
C VAL A 121 -12.41 -12.46 -10.97
N LEU A 122 -11.83 -13.43 -11.69
CA LEU A 122 -12.08 -13.61 -13.12
C LEU A 122 -13.54 -14.01 -13.40
N GLU A 123 -14.10 -14.87 -12.56
CA GLU A 123 -15.51 -15.30 -12.64
C GLU A 123 -16.51 -14.15 -12.46
N THR A 124 -16.11 -13.03 -11.85
CA THR A 124 -17.00 -11.85 -11.73
C THR A 124 -17.32 -11.15 -13.06
N GLY A 125 -16.67 -11.55 -14.17
CA GLY A 125 -16.75 -10.86 -15.46
C GLY A 125 -16.10 -9.47 -15.41
N PHE A 126 -15.17 -9.25 -14.47
CA PHE A 126 -14.49 -7.98 -14.29
C PHE A 126 -13.83 -7.47 -15.59
N GLN A 127 -13.26 -8.38 -16.38
CA GLN A 127 -12.56 -8.03 -17.63
C GLN A 127 -13.49 -7.35 -18.64
N ASP A 128 -14.71 -7.86 -18.82
CA ASP A 128 -15.71 -7.25 -19.70
C ASP A 128 -16.11 -5.85 -19.23
N LYS A 129 -16.16 -5.65 -17.91
CA LYS A 129 -16.44 -4.34 -17.32
C LYS A 129 -15.27 -3.36 -17.55
N VAL A 130 -14.02 -3.82 -17.52
CA VAL A 130 -12.85 -2.99 -17.89
C VAL A 130 -12.99 -2.51 -19.34
N ASP A 131 -13.28 -3.42 -20.26
CA ASP A 131 -13.40 -3.11 -21.68
C ASP A 131 -14.57 -2.17 -21.96
N SER A 132 -15.70 -2.38 -21.29
CA SER A 132 -16.85 -1.48 -21.34
C SER A 132 -16.51 -0.08 -20.80
N ARG A 133 -15.77 0.00 -19.68
CA ARG A 133 -15.30 1.27 -19.12
C ARG A 133 -14.41 2.01 -20.09
N LEU A 134 -13.45 1.33 -20.72
CA LEU A 134 -12.55 1.94 -21.72
C LEU A 134 -13.34 2.53 -22.90
N LYS A 135 -14.35 1.79 -23.41
CA LYS A 135 -15.25 2.27 -24.45
C LYS A 135 -16.05 3.50 -23.98
N SER A 136 -16.60 3.47 -22.77
CA SER A 136 -17.41 4.56 -22.22
C SER A 136 -16.60 5.85 -21.95
N LEU A 137 -15.34 5.74 -21.57
CA LEU A 137 -14.45 6.89 -21.33
C LEU A 137 -14.29 7.75 -22.59
N SER A 138 -14.23 7.12 -23.77
CA SER A 138 -14.17 7.84 -25.05
C SER A 138 -15.40 8.73 -25.30
N ALA A 139 -16.58 8.33 -24.80
CA ALA A 139 -17.81 9.09 -24.92
C ALA A 139 -17.89 10.23 -23.89
N MET A 140 -17.27 10.07 -22.71
CA MET A 140 -17.26 11.11 -21.66
C MET A 140 -16.57 12.40 -22.11
N PHE A 141 -15.54 12.32 -22.95
CA PHE A 141 -14.89 13.51 -23.53
C PHE A 141 -15.79 14.32 -24.48
N ARG A 142 -16.95 13.79 -24.87
CA ARG A 142 -17.92 14.47 -25.73
C ARG A 142 -19.00 15.23 -24.95
N VAL A 143 -18.96 15.18 -23.60
CA VAL A 143 -19.92 15.89 -22.75
C VAL A 143 -19.66 17.39 -22.84
N LYS A 144 -20.52 18.08 -23.61
CA LYS A 144 -20.39 19.52 -23.87
C LYS A 144 -20.79 20.41 -22.68
N ASN A 145 -21.60 19.89 -21.76
CA ASN A 145 -22.13 20.67 -20.64
C ASN A 145 -22.08 19.86 -19.33
N PRO A 146 -20.91 19.73 -18.69
CA PRO A 146 -20.80 19.09 -17.38
C PRO A 146 -21.52 19.90 -16.31
N ASP A 147 -22.07 19.22 -15.30
CA ASP A 147 -22.72 19.86 -14.16
C ASP A 147 -21.71 20.72 -13.37
N LYS A 148 -22.09 21.98 -13.14
CA LYS A 148 -21.29 23.01 -12.47
C LYS A 148 -20.77 22.56 -11.10
N ARG A 149 -21.54 21.75 -10.37
CA ARG A 149 -21.11 21.22 -9.06
C ARG A 149 -19.87 20.35 -9.17
N PHE A 150 -19.79 19.50 -10.19
CA PHE A 150 -18.61 18.66 -10.42
C PHE A 150 -17.42 19.50 -10.91
N THR A 151 -17.67 20.52 -11.74
CA THR A 151 -16.62 21.45 -12.17
C THR A 151 -16.01 22.22 -10.99
N ALA A 152 -16.84 22.75 -10.09
CA ALA A 152 -16.38 23.47 -8.90
C ALA A 152 -15.59 22.54 -7.95
N MET A 153 -16.10 21.32 -7.71
CA MET A 153 -15.39 20.32 -6.90
C MET A 153 -14.04 19.96 -7.50
N LYS A 154 -13.96 19.81 -8.83
CA LYS A 154 -12.70 19.56 -9.53
C LYS A 154 -11.71 20.70 -9.35
N GLN A 155 -12.15 21.94 -9.56
CA GLN A 155 -11.30 23.13 -9.38
C GLN A 155 -10.73 23.21 -7.96
N TYR A 156 -11.58 23.04 -6.94
CA TYR A 156 -11.14 22.99 -5.55
C TYR A 156 -10.11 21.88 -5.30
N SER A 157 -10.34 20.68 -5.84
CA SER A 157 -9.40 19.56 -5.72
C SER A 157 -8.05 19.87 -6.38
N ASP A 158 -8.04 20.53 -7.54
CA ASP A 158 -6.82 20.88 -8.27
C ASP A 158 -6.02 21.95 -7.51
N GLU A 159 -6.69 22.95 -6.93
CA GLU A 159 -6.09 23.95 -6.05
C GLU A 159 -5.50 23.33 -4.80
N LEU A 160 -6.26 22.49 -4.10
CA LEU A 160 -5.81 21.77 -2.91
C LEU A 160 -4.58 20.91 -3.21
N ASN A 161 -4.60 20.17 -4.32
CA ASN A 161 -3.48 19.34 -4.74
C ASN A 161 -2.22 20.19 -5.04
N THR A 162 -2.41 21.38 -5.61
CA THR A 162 -1.32 22.34 -5.85
C THR A 162 -0.68 22.80 -4.53
N VAL A 163 -1.51 23.19 -3.55
CA VAL A 163 -1.04 23.63 -2.22
C VAL A 163 -0.31 22.51 -1.50
N ILE A 164 -0.88 21.29 -1.48
CA ILE A 164 -0.25 20.12 -0.86
C ILE A 164 1.10 19.82 -1.54
N SER A 165 1.16 19.87 -2.87
CA SER A 165 2.40 19.65 -3.61
C SER A 165 3.48 20.68 -3.26
N GLN A 166 3.09 21.96 -3.11
CA GLN A 166 4.01 23.01 -2.68
C GLN A 166 4.52 22.77 -1.25
N LEU A 167 3.62 22.41 -0.32
CA LEU A 167 3.99 22.10 1.07
C LEU A 167 4.99 20.94 1.14
N LEU A 168 4.73 19.86 0.39
CA LEU A 168 5.63 18.70 0.32
C LEU A 168 7.01 19.08 -0.24
N ARG A 169 7.08 19.95 -1.25
CA ARG A 169 8.35 20.47 -1.78
C ARG A 169 9.12 21.29 -0.75
N VAL A 170 8.44 22.15 0.01
CA VAL A 170 9.08 22.95 1.07
C VAL A 170 9.62 22.02 2.16
N ARG A 171 8.82 21.05 2.61
CA ARG A 171 9.24 20.04 3.59
C ARG A 171 10.51 19.32 3.14
N ALA A 172 10.56 18.89 1.88
CA ALA A 172 11.72 18.19 1.34
C ALA A 172 12.99 19.07 1.38
N ARG A 173 12.89 20.33 0.93
CA ARG A 173 14.02 21.29 1.01
C ARG A 173 14.53 21.52 2.43
N VAL A 174 13.62 21.57 3.42
CA VAL A 174 14.01 21.71 4.83
C VAL A 174 14.76 20.46 5.30
N ALA A 175 14.31 19.27 4.93
CA ALA A 175 14.99 18.01 5.25
C ALA A 175 16.41 17.97 4.68
N ASP A 176 16.62 18.40 3.43
CA ASP A 176 17.96 18.43 2.81
C ASP A 176 18.91 19.40 3.51
N ARG A 177 18.38 20.57 3.88
CA ARG A 177 19.17 21.58 4.62
C ARG A 177 19.59 21.02 5.97
N LEU A 178 18.67 20.41 6.71
CA LEU A 178 18.98 19.77 7.99
C LEU A 178 20.03 18.66 7.82
N TYR A 179 19.88 17.80 6.82
CA TYR A 179 20.86 16.76 6.51
C TYR A 179 22.24 17.35 6.22
N GLY A 180 22.30 18.43 5.42
CA GLY A 180 23.54 19.15 5.15
C GLY A 180 24.20 19.69 6.42
N VAL A 181 23.42 20.29 7.32
CA VAL A 181 23.90 20.77 8.62
C VAL A 181 24.47 19.61 9.45
N TYR A 182 23.74 18.52 9.62
CA TYR A 182 24.22 17.35 10.37
C TYR A 182 25.51 16.77 9.78
N LYS A 183 25.62 16.70 8.45
CA LYS A 183 26.80 16.20 7.76
C LYS A 183 28.04 17.08 8.03
N VAL A 184 27.89 18.40 7.99
CA VAL A 184 28.97 19.34 8.31
C VAL A 184 29.39 19.19 9.78
N HIS A 185 28.44 19.10 10.71
CA HIS A 185 28.73 18.91 12.14
C HIS A 185 29.45 17.59 12.44
N GLY A 186 29.06 16.50 11.78
CA GLY A 186 29.75 15.21 11.90
C GLY A 186 31.20 15.25 11.41
N ASN A 187 31.51 16.10 10.43
CA ASN A 187 32.89 16.29 9.96
C ASN A 187 33.74 17.07 10.98
N TYR A 188 33.20 18.08 11.65
CA TYR A 188 33.95 18.80 12.70
C TYR A 188 34.40 17.86 13.82
N GLY A 189 33.54 16.96 14.29
CA GLY A 189 33.92 15.96 15.30
C GLY A 189 35.03 15.00 14.86
N ARG A 190 35.29 14.88 13.55
CA ARG A 190 36.37 14.06 12.98
C ARG A 190 37.69 14.83 12.83
N VAL A 191 37.63 16.16 12.74
CA VAL A 191 38.81 17.04 12.60
C VAL A 191 39.45 17.36 13.95
N PHE A 192 38.66 17.39 15.03
CA PHE A 192 39.14 17.70 16.38
C PHE A 192 39.43 16.44 17.24
N ARG A 193 39.87 15.34 16.61
CA ARG A 193 40.24 14.09 17.28
C ARG A 193 41.70 13.76 17.06
#